data_AF-W3WKY7-F1
#
_entry.id   AF-W3WKY7-F1
#
_cell.length_a   1.000
_cell.length_b   1.000
_cell.length_c   1.000
_cell.angle_alpha   90.00
_cell.angle_beta   90.00
_cell.angle_gamma   90.00
#
_symmetry.space_group_name_H-M   'P 1'
#
loop_
_entity.id
_entity.type
_entity.pdbx_description
1 polymer ?
#
loop_
_entity_poly.entity_id
_entity_poly.type
_entity_poly.pdbx_seq_one_letter_code
_entity_poly.pdbx_strand_id
1 'polypeptide(L)'
;MAESTITEASLRGAITERLNAVHVEVTDMSGGCGQSFTSLIVSPQFAGLNSLKRHRAVNAALKQEIAAIHAWSAKCQTPEEWEKDRAKNGTEAKPPMDGTIGGQVQGTNA
;
A
#
# COMPACT_ATOMS: atom_id res chain seq x y z
N MET A 1 19.73 -23.30 10.16
CA MET A 1 18.90 -22.20 10.70
C MET A 1 17.67 -22.16 9.82
N ALA A 2 16.47 -22.26 10.38
CA ALA A 2 15.25 -22.35 9.59
C ALA A 2 15.03 -21.03 8.84
N GLU A 3 15.24 -21.03 7.52
CA GLU A 3 14.75 -19.96 6.65
C GLU A 3 13.23 -19.99 6.74
N SER A 4 12.66 -19.09 7.53
CA SER A 4 11.22 -18.84 7.54
C SER A 4 10.84 -18.29 6.18
N THR A 5 10.63 -19.18 5.21
CA THR A 5 10.26 -18.82 3.84
C THR A 5 8.82 -18.32 3.88
N ILE A 6 8.65 -17.02 4.16
CA ILE A 6 7.35 -16.36 4.02
C ILE A 6 6.96 -16.49 2.56
N THR A 7 5.79 -17.05 2.29
CA THR A 7 5.26 -17.20 0.94
C THR A 7 4.20 -16.15 0.65
N GLU A 8 4.04 -15.81 -0.63
CA GLU A 8 2.99 -14.90 -1.10
C GLU A 8 1.61 -15.31 -0.58
N ALA A 9 1.29 -16.61 -0.69
CA ALA A 9 0.02 -17.17 -0.25
C ALA A 9 -0.20 -17.01 1.26
N SER A 10 0.84 -17.27 2.08
CA SER A 10 0.76 -17.10 3.53
C SER A 10 0.55 -15.64 3.92
N LEU A 11 1.29 -14.72 3.28
CA LEU A 11 1.18 -13.29 3.57
C LEU A 11 -0.20 -12.76 3.16
N ARG A 12 -0.67 -13.17 1.99
CA ARG A 12 -2.01 -12.82 1.49
C ARG A 12 -3.11 -13.30 2.44
N GLY A 13 -3.06 -14.56 2.89
CA GLY A 13 -4.03 -15.11 3.84
C GLY A 13 -4.08 -14.31 5.15
N ALA A 14 -2.91 -14.05 5.74
CA ALA A 14 -2.80 -13.29 6.98
C ALA A 14 -3.34 -11.85 6.84
N ILE A 15 -3.08 -11.19 5.71
CA ILE A 15 -3.62 -9.85 5.41
C ILE A 15 -5.14 -9.90 5.30
N THR A 16 -5.69 -10.82 4.51
CA THR A 16 -7.13 -10.92 4.29
C THR A 16 -7.87 -11.17 5.61
N GLU A 17 -7.38 -12.10 6.43
CA GLU A 17 -8.00 -12.46 7.70
C GLU A 17 -7.88 -11.35 8.75
N ARG A 18 -6.67 -10.79 8.96
CA ARG A 18 -6.42 -9.82 10.04
C ARG A 18 -6.94 -8.41 9.73
N LEU A 19 -6.95 -8.00 8.47
CA LEU A 19 -7.31 -6.63 8.05
C LEU A 19 -8.66 -6.56 7.32
N ASN A 20 -9.36 -7.68 7.22
CA ASN A 20 -10.65 -7.81 6.54
C ASN A 20 -10.61 -7.21 5.12
N ALA A 21 -9.48 -7.43 4.45
CA ALA A 21 -9.18 -6.83 3.15
C ALA A 21 -10.04 -7.48 2.06
N VAL A 22 -10.69 -6.64 1.25
CA VAL A 22 -11.54 -7.06 0.13
C VAL A 22 -10.73 -7.43 -1.10
N HIS A 23 -9.55 -6.84 -1.24
CA HIS A 23 -8.63 -7.16 -2.32
C HIS A 23 -7.19 -7.11 -1.78
N VAL A 24 -6.43 -8.18 -2.07
CA VAL A 24 -5.04 -8.33 -1.65
C VAL A 24 -4.27 -8.90 -2.82
N GLU A 25 -3.25 -8.17 -3.22
CA GLU A 25 -2.27 -8.58 -4.21
C GLU A 25 -0.90 -8.56 -3.54
N VAL A 26 -0.15 -9.64 -3.64
CA VAL A 26 1.20 -9.73 -3.09
C VAL A 26 2.10 -10.14 -4.24
N THR A 27 3.24 -9.48 -4.37
CA THR A 27 4.20 -9.71 -5.44
C THR A 27 5.58 -9.87 -4.81
N ASP A 28 6.24 -10.98 -5.09
CA ASP A 28 7.64 -11.18 -4.70
C ASP A 28 8.56 -10.38 -5.63
N MET A 29 9.23 -9.38 -5.06
CA MET A 29 10.21 -8.53 -5.74
C MET A 29 11.64 -9.08 -5.65
N SER A 30 11.85 -10.15 -4.89
CA SER A 30 13.17 -10.77 -4.70
C SER A 30 13.51 -11.83 -5.76
N GLY A 31 12.63 -12.07 -6.73
CA GLY A 31 12.85 -13.03 -7.81
C GLY A 31 12.76 -14.50 -7.35
N GLY A 32 11.96 -14.79 -6.32
CA GLY A 32 11.75 -16.15 -5.81
C GLY A 32 12.55 -16.48 -4.54
N CYS A 33 13.34 -15.54 -4.02
CA CYS A 33 14.09 -15.71 -2.77
C CYS A 33 13.25 -15.49 -1.52
N GLY A 34 12.03 -14.94 -1.63
CA GLY A 34 11.16 -14.62 -0.50
C GLY A 34 11.74 -13.61 0.49
N GLN A 35 12.61 -12.70 0.03
CA GLN A 35 13.26 -11.69 0.89
C GLN A 35 12.64 -10.29 0.77
N SER A 36 11.94 -10.03 -0.34
CA SER A 36 11.38 -8.72 -0.65
C SER A 36 9.98 -8.83 -1.21
N PHE A 37 8.99 -8.26 -0.54
CA PHE A 37 7.59 -8.34 -0.96
C PHE A 37 6.95 -6.98 -1.12
N THR A 38 6.14 -6.83 -2.17
CA THR A 38 5.24 -5.69 -2.35
C THR A 38 3.81 -6.17 -2.22
N SER A 39 2.98 -5.51 -1.41
CA SER A 39 1.59 -5.89 -1.19
C SER A 39 0.66 -4.71 -1.46
N LEU A 40 -0.34 -4.89 -2.31
CA LEU A 40 -1.47 -3.98 -2.44
C LEU A 40 -2.61 -4.50 -1.56
N ILE A 41 -3.00 -3.71 -0.56
CA ILE A 41 -4.02 -4.07 0.41
C ILE A 41 -5.15 -3.07 0.30
N VAL A 42 -6.33 -3.58 -0.07
CA VAL A 42 -7.55 -2.79 -0.18
C VAL A 42 -8.51 -3.26 0.90
N SER A 43 -8.81 -2.39 1.85
CA SER A 43 -9.71 -2.71 2.96
C SER A 43 -10.62 -1.53 3.30
N PRO A 44 -11.93 -1.77 3.54
CA PRO A 44 -12.82 -0.73 4.05
C PRO A 44 -12.43 -0.27 5.46
N GLN A 45 -11.66 -1.05 6.22
CA GLN A 45 -11.16 -0.63 7.55
C GLN A 45 -10.22 0.58 7.48
N PHE A 46 -9.66 0.87 6.30
CA PHE A 46 -8.80 2.02 6.09
C PHE A 46 -9.57 3.32 5.87
N ALA A 47 -10.89 3.24 5.66
CA ALA A 47 -11.74 4.42 5.50
C ALA A 47 -11.73 5.25 6.80
N GLY A 48 -11.53 6.56 6.65
CA GLY A 48 -11.40 7.49 7.80
C GLY A 48 -10.08 7.41 8.57
N LEU A 49 -9.17 6.48 8.24
CA LEU A 49 -7.82 6.44 8.80
C LEU A 49 -6.84 7.21 7.92
N ASN A 50 -5.91 7.93 8.54
CA ASN A 50 -4.78 8.55 7.83
C ASN A 50 -3.75 7.48 7.40
N SER A 51 -2.88 7.82 6.46
CA SER A 51 -1.86 6.90 5.92
C SER A 51 -1.02 6.25 7.03
N LEU A 52 -0.52 7.03 7.99
CA LEU A 52 0.29 6.50 9.09
C LEU A 52 -0.46 5.48 9.96
N LYS A 53 -1.73 5.73 10.29
CA LYS A 53 -2.57 4.80 11.07
C LYS A 53 -2.83 3.51 10.31
N ARG A 54 -3.09 3.60 9.00
CA ARG A 54 -3.23 2.42 8.13
C ARG A 54 -1.95 1.57 8.20
N HIS A 55 -0.80 2.16 7.93
CA HIS A 55 0.49 1.47 8.01
C HIS A 55 0.78 0.89 9.40
N ARG A 56 0.49 1.62 10.49
CA ARG A 56 0.66 1.09 11.85
C ARG A 56 -0.23 -0.12 12.12
N ALA A 57 -1.48 -0.11 11.65
CA ALA A 57 -2.39 -1.24 11.79
C ALA A 57 -1.88 -2.47 11.03
N VAL A 58 -1.42 -2.29 9.79
CA VAL A 58 -0.86 -3.40 9.00
C VAL A 58 0.45 -3.91 9.62
N ASN A 59 1.35 -3.03 10.04
CA ASN A 59 2.61 -3.42 10.70
C ASN A 59 2.37 -4.16 12.02
N ALA A 60 1.34 -3.75 12.79
CA ALA A 60 0.97 -4.43 14.01
C ALA A 60 0.38 -5.82 13.71
N ALA A 61 -0.46 -5.92 12.69
CA ALA A 61 -1.05 -7.18 12.27
C ALA A 61 0.01 -8.16 11.77
N LEU A 62 0.98 -7.73 10.96
CA LEU A 62 1.97 -8.59 10.28
C LEU A 62 3.36 -8.54 10.90
N LYS A 63 3.47 -8.17 12.18
CA LYS A 63 4.75 -7.91 12.82
C LYS A 63 5.72 -9.10 12.74
N GLN A 64 5.21 -10.32 12.85
CA GLN A 64 6.02 -11.54 12.82
C GLN A 64 6.55 -11.82 11.41
N GLU A 65 5.69 -11.67 10.42
CA GLU A 65 5.99 -11.89 9.01
C GLU A 65 6.99 -10.84 8.50
N ILE A 66 6.76 -9.56 8.81
CA ILE A 66 7.66 -8.45 8.43
C ILE A 66 9.04 -8.63 9.09
N ALA A 67 9.10 -9.13 10.32
CA ALA A 67 10.38 -9.38 11.00
C ALA A 67 11.21 -10.49 10.34
N ALA A 68 10.57 -11.39 9.57
CA ALA A 68 11.25 -12.43 8.80
C ALA A 68 11.65 -11.98 7.38
N ILE A 69 11.07 -10.88 6.88
CA ILE A 69 11.30 -10.35 5.52
C ILE A 69 12.37 -9.25 5.58
N HIS A 70 13.28 -9.22 4.61
CA HIS A 70 14.34 -8.21 4.53
C HIS A 70 13.80 -6.83 4.16
N ALA A 71 12.90 -6.79 3.17
CA ALA A 71 12.25 -5.57 2.72
C ALA A 71 10.77 -5.83 2.40
N TRP A 72 9.87 -4.99 2.92
CA TRP A 72 8.45 -5.13 2.60
C TRP A 72 7.82 -3.76 2.40
N SER A 73 7.01 -3.66 1.33
CA SER A 73 6.28 -2.46 0.97
C SER A 73 4.79 -2.77 0.84
N ALA A 74 3.95 -2.04 1.55
CA ALA A 74 2.51 -2.21 1.48
C ALA A 74 1.81 -0.93 1.03
N LYS A 75 0.99 -1.01 -0.01
CA LYS A 75 0.09 0.08 -0.42
C LYS A 75 -1.28 -0.15 0.20
N CYS A 76 -1.67 0.69 1.15
CA CYS A 76 -2.92 0.54 1.90
C CYS A 76 -3.98 1.54 1.39
N GLN A 77 -4.97 1.04 0.66
CA GLN A 77 -6.00 1.88 0.01
C GLN A 77 -7.41 1.48 0.45
N THR A 78 -8.34 2.42 0.41
CA THR A 78 -9.75 2.09 0.53
C THR A 78 -10.27 1.50 -0.80
N PRO A 79 -11.38 0.74 -0.78
CA PRO A 79 -12.01 0.25 -2.01
C PRO A 79 -12.33 1.38 -3.00
N GLU A 80 -12.78 2.54 -2.50
CA GLU A 80 -13.08 3.72 -3.31
C GLU A 80 -11.82 4.33 -3.95
N GLU A 81 -10.71 4.38 -3.21
CA GLU A 81 -9.42 4.84 -3.73
C GLU A 81 -8.87 3.88 -4.79
N TRP A 82 -8.98 2.58 -4.54
CA TRP A 82 -8.53 1.54 -5.47
C TRP A 82 -9.33 1.56 -6.77
N GLU A 83 -10.64 1.73 -6.71
CA GLU A 83 -11.49 1.85 -7.90
C GLU A 83 -11.12 3.09 -8.74
N LYS A 84 -10.86 4.24 -8.08
CA LYS A 84 -10.36 5.45 -8.73
C LYS A 84 -8.97 5.26 -9.35
N ASP A 85 -8.05 4.62 -8.65
CA ASP A 85 -6.69 4.35 -9.16
C ASP A 85 -6.73 3.38 -10.35
N ARG A 86 -7.58 2.36 -10.30
CA ARG A 86 -7.73 1.38 -11.39
C ARG A 86 -8.39 2.02 -12.61
N ALA A 87 -9.37 2.90 -12.41
CA ALA A 87 -9.97 3.70 -13.48
C ALA A 87 -8.92 4.63 -14.13
N LYS A 88 -8.03 5.24 -13.34
CA LYS A 88 -6.93 6.08 -13.87
C LYS A 88 -5.87 5.28 -14.61
N ASN A 89 -5.48 4.10 -14.10
CA ASN A 89 -4.45 3.26 -14.73
C ASN A 89 -4.95 2.50 -15.99
N GLY A 90 -6.26 2.37 -16.18
CA GLY A 90 -6.87 1.77 -17.38
C GLY A 90 -7.07 2.72 -18.56
N THR A 91 -6.86 4.02 -18.37
CA THR A 91 -6.91 5.02 -19.45
C THR A 91 -5.58 5.77 -19.51
N GLU A 92 -4.77 5.43 -20.50
CA GLU A 92 -3.70 6.29 -21.02
C GLU A 92 -4.34 7.57 -21.60
N ALA A 93 -4.73 8.49 -20.71
CA ALA A 93 -5.10 9.85 -21.03
C ALA A 93 -4.39 10.74 -20.01
N LYS A 94 -3.16 11.11 -20.38
CA LYS A 94 -2.43 12.32 -19.98
C LYS A 94 -3.33 13.32 -19.21
N PRO A 95 -2.97 13.76 -17.99
CA PRO A 95 -3.68 14.89 -17.41
C PRO A 95 -3.46 16.10 -18.35
N PRO A 96 -4.51 16.84 -18.77
CA PRO A 96 -4.28 18.21 -19.17
C PRO A 96 -3.66 18.91 -17.96
N MET A 97 -2.45 19.42 -18.13
CA MET A 97 -1.81 20.32 -17.19
C MET A 97 -2.62 21.62 -17.17
N ASP A 98 -3.62 21.68 -16.30
CA ASP A 98 -4.30 22.92 -15.92
C ASP A 98 -4.46 22.90 -14.39
N GLY A 99 -3.87 23.77 -13.59
CA GLY A 99 -2.97 24.86 -13.91
C GLY A 99 -2.05 25.14 -12.72
N THR A 100 -0.78 25.34 -13.01
CA THR A 100 0.08 26.15 -12.15
C THR A 100 -0.18 27.61 -12.55
N ILE A 101 -1.19 28.24 -11.97
CA ILE A 101 -1.36 29.69 -12.05
C ILE A 101 -1.30 30.24 -10.63
N GLY A 102 -0.34 31.15 -10.41
CA GLY A 102 -0.27 31.94 -9.18
C GLY A 102 0.97 31.69 -8.32
N GLY A 103 2.16 31.66 -8.93
CA GLY A 103 3.43 31.78 -8.21
C GLY A 103 3.57 33.14 -7.50
N GLN A 104 2.76 33.38 -6.47
CA GLN A 104 2.76 34.60 -5.68
C GLN A 104 2.88 34.24 -4.21
N VAL A 105 4.10 34.32 -3.70
CA VAL A 105 4.34 34.48 -2.27
C VAL A 105 4.01 35.93 -1.93
N GLN A 106 2.82 36.18 -1.39
CA GLN A 106 2.51 37.51 -0.86
C GLN A 106 3.28 37.64 0.47
N GLY A 107 4.44 38.31 0.38
CA GLY A 107 5.28 38.63 1.53
C GLY A 107 4.51 39.49 2.53
N THR A 108 4.57 39.06 3.79
CA THR A 108 4.02 39.73 4.97
C THR A 108 4.68 41.10 5.18
N ASN A 109 3.87 42.09 5.57
CA ASN A 109 4.23 43.48 5.85
C ASN A 109 5.48 43.70 6.73
N ALA A 110 6.21 44.78 6.45
CA ALA A 110 6.70 45.77 7.42
C ALA A 110 6.96 47.11 6.71
#